data_AF-A0A8R1E979-F1
#
_entry.id   AF-A0A8R1E979-F1
#
_cell.length_a   1.000
_cell.length_b   1.000
_cell.length_c   1.000
_cell.angle_alpha   90.00
_cell.angle_beta   90.00
_cell.angle_gamma   90.00
#
_symmetry.space_group_name_H-M   'P 1'
#
loop_
_entity.id
_entity.type
_entity.pdbx_description
1 polymer ?
#
loop_
_entity_poly.entity_id
_entity_poly.type
_entity_poly.pdbx_seq_one_letter_code
_entity_poly.pdbx_strand_id
1 'polypeptide(L)'
;MLTQYRNLLKMMKRIISDCVALRMLTNETIYRVGEKTVKECRKSLKKVVAHGVCTYNASYNQMKPVFENMTVMISIKMHASKAEDKIDEWLQRTPTPTMRQNPKPVLHRVGDNEWEIHI
;
A
#
# COMPACT_ATOMS: atom_id res chain seq x y z
N MET A 1 -19.23 -11.94 -0.72
CA MET A 1 -18.09 -11.61 -1.59
C MET A 1 -18.42 -10.65 -2.73
N LEU A 2 -19.34 -10.97 -3.66
CA LEU A 2 -19.65 -10.09 -4.81
C LEU A 2 -20.07 -8.65 -4.44
N THR A 3 -20.86 -8.48 -3.37
CA THR A 3 -21.27 -7.17 -2.85
C THR A 3 -20.08 -6.32 -2.38
N GLN A 4 -19.07 -6.94 -1.74
CA GLN A 4 -17.86 -6.24 -1.29
C GLN A 4 -17.04 -5.74 -2.48
N TYR A 5 -16.87 -6.58 -3.52
CA TYR A 5 -16.18 -6.16 -4.74
C TYR A 5 -16.91 -5.04 -5.49
N ARG A 6 -18.24 -5.06 -5.53
CA ARG A 6 -19.04 -3.96 -6.11
C ARG A 6 -18.89 -2.66 -5.32
N ASN A 7 -18.88 -2.73 -3.99
CA ASN A 7 -18.63 -1.55 -3.15
C ASN A 7 -17.22 -1.00 -3.37
N LEU A 8 -16.23 -1.89 -3.48
CA LEU A 8 -14.86 -1.51 -3.78
C LEU A 8 -14.72 -0.82 -5.15
N LEU A 9 -15.43 -1.28 -6.18
CA LEU A 9 -15.47 -0.61 -7.49
C LEU A 9 -16.05 0.81 -7.42
N LYS A 10 -17.06 1.05 -6.56
CA LYS A 10 -17.61 2.39 -6.31
C LYS A 10 -16.57 3.27 -5.61
N MET A 11 -15.90 2.76 -4.59
CA MET A 11 -14.83 3.46 -3.88
C MET A 11 -13.69 3.86 -4.81
N MET A 12 -13.21 2.94 -5.65
CA MET A 12 -12.18 3.23 -6.65
C MET A 12 -12.60 4.33 -7.63
N LYS A 13 -13.88 4.38 -8.03
CA LYS A 13 -14.40 5.45 -8.89
C LYS A 13 -14.30 6.82 -8.21
N ARG A 14 -14.60 6.89 -6.91
CA ARG A 14 -14.49 8.12 -6.11
C ARG A 14 -13.03 8.58 -6.02
N ILE A 15 -12.11 7.68 -5.65
CA ILE A 15 -10.68 8.00 -5.54
C ILE A 15 -10.12 8.51 -6.88
N ILE A 16 -10.51 7.92 -8.02
CA ILE A 16 -10.13 8.41 -9.34
C ILE A 16 -10.62 9.85 -9.55
N SER A 17 -11.87 10.14 -9.20
CA SER A 17 -12.44 11.49 -9.32
C SER A 17 -11.67 12.50 -8.47
N ASP A 18 -11.37 12.14 -7.21
CA ASP A 18 -10.64 13.00 -6.28
C ASP A 18 -9.21 13.26 -6.79
N CYS A 19 -8.52 12.23 -7.30
CA CYS A 19 -7.21 12.38 -7.92
C CYS A 19 -7.23 13.29 -9.15
N VAL A 20 -8.25 13.18 -10.02
CA VAL A 20 -8.35 14.06 -11.19
C VAL A 20 -8.56 15.51 -10.77
N ALA A 21 -9.48 15.75 -9.83
CA ALA A 21 -9.75 17.10 -9.32
C ALA A 21 -8.50 17.70 -8.67
N LEU A 22 -7.84 16.97 -7.79
CA LEU A 22 -6.65 17.46 -7.09
C LEU A 22 -5.47 17.64 -8.04
N ARG A 23 -5.28 16.76 -9.03
CA ARG A 23 -4.28 16.99 -10.08
C ARG A 23 -4.55 18.27 -10.86
N MET A 24 -5.81 18.58 -11.19
CA MET A 24 -6.13 19.84 -11.87
C MET A 24 -5.82 21.07 -11.01
N LEU A 25 -5.96 20.95 -9.68
CA LEU A 25 -5.71 22.05 -8.75
C LEU A 25 -4.23 22.24 -8.42
N THR A 26 -3.50 21.14 -8.19
CA THR A 26 -2.13 21.20 -7.66
C THR A 26 -1.06 20.81 -8.67
N ASN A 27 -1.44 20.17 -9.78
CA ASN A 27 -0.56 19.57 -10.77
C ASN A 27 0.47 18.58 -10.19
N GLU A 28 0.21 18.02 -8.99
CA GLU A 28 1.15 17.11 -8.35
C GLU A 28 1.13 15.71 -8.96
N THR A 29 2.33 15.15 -9.14
CA THR A 29 2.54 13.82 -9.74
C THR A 29 1.89 12.70 -8.93
N ILE A 30 1.77 12.84 -7.61
CA ILE A 30 1.15 11.83 -6.73
C ILE A 30 -0.30 11.53 -7.15
N TYR A 31 -1.05 12.55 -7.55
CA TYR A 31 -2.44 12.37 -8.00
C TYR A 31 -2.53 11.75 -9.40
N ARG A 32 -1.56 12.04 -10.28
CA ARG A 32 -1.45 11.36 -11.59
C ARG A 32 -1.13 9.87 -11.44
N VAL A 33 -0.14 9.55 -10.60
CA VAL A 33 0.24 8.16 -10.31
C VAL A 33 -0.90 7.44 -9.60
N GLY A 34 -1.52 8.09 -8.63
CA GLY A 34 -2.70 7.61 -7.92
C GLY A 34 -3.84 7.23 -8.84
N GLU A 35 -4.23 8.14 -9.72
CA GLU A 35 -5.27 7.90 -10.74
C GLU A 35 -4.95 6.65 -11.59
N LYS A 36 -3.71 6.53 -12.09
CA LYS A 36 -3.29 5.41 -12.94
C LYS A 36 -3.33 4.08 -12.19
N THR A 37 -2.79 4.05 -10.97
CA THR A 37 -2.77 2.84 -10.13
C THR A 37 -4.18 2.36 -9.80
N VAL A 38 -5.08 3.27 -9.41
CA VAL A 38 -6.46 2.92 -9.09
C VAL A 38 -7.23 2.46 -10.33
N LYS A 39 -6.98 3.07 -11.50
CA LYS A 39 -7.55 2.63 -12.78
C LYS A 39 -7.15 1.19 -13.14
N GLU A 40 -5.88 0.83 -13.00
CA GLU A 40 -5.42 -0.53 -13.30
C GLU A 40 -5.99 -1.56 -12.32
N CYS A 41 -5.96 -1.28 -11.01
CA CYS A 41 -6.57 -2.18 -10.02
C CYS A 41 -8.09 -2.34 -10.24
N ARG A 42 -8.79 -1.27 -10.61
CA ARG A 42 -10.22 -1.30 -10.97
C ARG A 42 -10.49 -2.19 -12.18
N LYS A 43 -9.61 -2.19 -13.21
CA LYS A 43 -9.76 -3.08 -14.37
C LYS A 43 -9.64 -4.55 -13.95
N SER A 44 -8.65 -4.89 -13.14
CA SER A 44 -8.48 -6.25 -12.61
C SER A 44 -9.68 -6.69 -11.77
N LEU A 45 -10.17 -5.81 -10.90
CA LEU A 45 -11.34 -6.09 -10.07
C LEU A 45 -12.64 -6.26 -10.89
N LYS A 46 -12.82 -5.50 -11.98
CA LYS A 46 -13.95 -5.70 -12.90
C LYS A 46 -13.95 -7.09 -13.53
N LYS A 47 -12.76 -7.62 -13.90
CA LYS A 47 -12.64 -8.99 -14.45
C LYS A 47 -13.06 -10.04 -13.42
N VAL A 48 -12.67 -9.86 -12.15
CA VAL A 48 -13.12 -10.73 -11.04
C VAL A 48 -14.64 -10.72 -10.87
N VAL A 49 -15.28 -9.54 -10.94
CA VAL A 49 -16.74 -9.42 -10.81
C VAL A 49 -17.47 -10.03 -12.02
N ALA A 50 -16.93 -9.88 -13.23
CA ALA A 50 -17.57 -10.33 -14.46
C ALA A 50 -17.43 -11.85 -14.70
N HIS A 51 -16.27 -12.43 -14.41
CA HIS A 51 -15.94 -13.81 -14.78
C HIS A 51 -15.80 -14.76 -13.58
N GLY A 52 -16.01 -14.26 -12.36
CA GLY A 52 -15.92 -15.05 -11.14
C GLY A 52 -14.55 -14.98 -10.48
N VAL A 53 -14.53 -15.34 -9.19
CA VAL A 53 -13.35 -15.19 -8.32
C VAL A 53 -12.22 -16.13 -8.75
N CYS A 54 -12.51 -17.36 -9.17
CA CYS A 54 -11.46 -18.36 -9.45
C CYS A 54 -10.50 -17.98 -10.58
N THR A 55 -10.97 -17.32 -11.64
CA THR A 55 -10.17 -17.10 -12.87
C THR A 55 -9.28 -15.87 -12.80
N TYR A 56 -9.67 -14.83 -12.05
CA TYR A 56 -8.96 -13.54 -12.06
C TYR A 56 -8.50 -13.07 -10.68
N ASN A 57 -8.63 -13.91 -9.63
CA ASN A 57 -8.17 -13.57 -8.28
C ASN A 57 -6.69 -13.20 -8.25
N ALA A 58 -5.84 -13.92 -9.00
CA ALA A 58 -4.39 -13.72 -8.99
C ALA A 58 -3.99 -12.30 -9.44
N SER A 59 -4.54 -11.83 -10.57
CA SER A 59 -4.25 -10.49 -11.09
C SER A 59 -4.74 -9.38 -10.15
N TYR A 60 -5.92 -9.56 -9.54
CA TYR A 60 -6.41 -8.61 -8.55
C TYR A 60 -5.56 -8.64 -7.27
N ASN A 61 -5.19 -9.82 -6.76
CA ASN A 61 -4.39 -9.97 -5.55
C ASN A 61 -2.97 -9.41 -5.71
N GLN A 62 -2.40 -9.45 -6.92
CA GLN A 62 -1.13 -8.79 -7.23
C GLN A 62 -1.25 -7.25 -7.18
N MET A 63 -2.35 -6.70 -7.69
CA MET A 63 -2.58 -5.25 -7.73
C MET A 63 -3.12 -4.67 -6.43
N LYS A 64 -3.76 -5.49 -5.59
CA LYS A 64 -4.36 -5.10 -4.31
C LYS A 64 -3.37 -4.38 -3.37
N PRO A 65 -2.18 -4.90 -3.05
CA PRO A 65 -1.25 -4.21 -2.14
C PRO A 65 -0.77 -2.87 -2.71
N VAL A 66 -0.55 -2.79 -4.02
CA VAL A 66 -0.16 -1.54 -4.71
C VAL A 66 -1.27 -0.50 -4.59
N PHE A 67 -2.52 -0.92 -4.76
CA PHE A 67 -3.70 -0.08 -4.58
C PHE A 67 -3.89 0.37 -3.14
N GLU A 68 -3.72 -0.51 -2.16
CA GLU A 68 -3.85 -0.20 -0.73
C GLU A 68 -2.81 0.85 -0.32
N ASN A 69 -1.53 0.63 -0.65
CA ASN A 69 -0.45 1.59 -0.37
C ASN A 69 -0.72 2.95 -1.02
N MET A 70 -1.13 2.95 -2.30
CA MET A 70 -1.43 4.19 -3.01
C MET A 70 -2.61 4.95 -2.38
N THR A 71 -3.63 4.24 -1.93
CA THR A 71 -4.79 4.84 -1.27
C THR A 71 -4.40 5.50 0.05
N VAL A 72 -3.50 4.89 0.82
CA VAL A 72 -2.96 5.51 2.05
C VAL A 72 -2.18 6.78 1.72
N MET A 73 -1.27 6.75 0.75
CA MET A 73 -0.48 7.92 0.36
C MET A 73 -1.34 9.10 -0.11
N ILE A 74 -2.36 8.84 -0.95
CA ILE A 74 -3.32 9.86 -1.38
C ILE A 74 -4.09 10.42 -0.17
N SER A 75 -4.52 9.55 0.75
CA SER A 75 -5.28 9.95 1.93
C SER A 75 -4.47 10.84 2.88
N ILE A 76 -3.19 10.50 3.12
CA ILE A 76 -2.26 11.32 3.90
C ILE A 76 -2.10 12.70 3.26
N LYS A 77 -1.91 12.74 1.94
CA LYS A 77 -1.73 14.01 1.22
C LYS A 77 -2.99 14.88 1.26
N MET A 78 -4.18 14.27 1.14
CA MET A 78 -5.47 14.98 1.22
C MET A 78 -5.81 15.44 2.65
N HIS A 79 -5.42 14.66 3.65
CA HIS A 79 -5.77 14.86 5.04
C HIS A 79 -4.52 14.78 5.91
N ALA A 80 -3.59 15.71 5.71
CA ALA A 80 -2.33 15.75 6.45
C ALA A 80 -2.52 15.81 7.96
N SER A 81 -3.61 16.45 8.43
CA SER A 81 -3.98 16.50 9.86
C SER A 81 -4.38 15.15 10.46
N LYS A 82 -4.64 14.13 9.63
CA LYS A 82 -4.96 12.75 10.04
C LYS A 82 -3.90 11.77 9.56
N ALA A 83 -2.70 12.25 9.23
CA ALA A 83 -1.64 11.41 8.69
C ALA A 83 -1.23 10.33 9.68
N GLU A 84 -1.08 10.66 10.96
CA GLU A 84 -0.71 9.72 12.02
C GLU A 84 -1.71 8.57 12.12
N ASP A 85 -3.01 8.88 12.25
CA ASP A 85 -4.08 7.86 12.27
C ASP A 85 -4.01 6.92 11.04
N LYS A 86 -3.71 7.48 9.87
CA LYS A 86 -3.64 6.72 8.61
C LYS A 86 -2.40 5.84 8.51
N ILE A 87 -1.28 6.30 9.07
CA ILE A 87 -0.04 5.54 9.16
C ILE A 87 -0.20 4.40 10.16
N ASP A 88 -0.80 4.65 11.33
CA ASP A 88 -1.04 3.64 12.35
C ASP A 88 -1.99 2.55 11.84
N GLU A 89 -3.09 2.93 11.17
CA GLU A 89 -4.01 2.00 10.51
C GLU A 89 -3.30 1.11 9.47
N TRP A 90 -2.32 1.68 8.75
CA TRP A 90 -1.54 0.95 7.75
C TRP A 90 -0.54 -0.02 8.40
N LEU A 91 0.19 0.45 9.41
CA LEU A 91 1.18 -0.35 10.16
C LEU A 91 0.53 -1.57 10.84
N GLN A 92 -0.67 -1.41 11.39
CA GLN A 92 -1.43 -2.51 12.01
C GLN A 92 -1.94 -3.55 11.00
N ARG A 93 -2.09 -3.18 9.72
CA ARG A 93 -2.59 -4.07 8.65
C ARG A 93 -1.48 -4.85 7.95
N THR A 94 -0.28 -4.31 7.88
CA THR A 94 0.89 -5.07 7.45
C THR A 94 1.25 -6.06 8.57
N PRO A 95 1.25 -7.39 8.34
CA PRO A 95 1.97 -8.27 9.25
C PRO A 95 3.38 -7.71 9.29
N THR A 96 3.83 -7.31 10.48
CA THR A 96 5.22 -6.94 10.70
C THR A 96 6.02 -8.06 10.03
N PRO A 97 6.81 -7.80 8.96
CA PRO A 97 7.83 -8.76 8.64
C PRO A 97 8.56 -8.89 9.96
N THR A 98 8.58 -10.10 10.53
CA THR A 98 9.41 -10.40 11.68
C THR A 98 10.72 -9.73 11.31
N MET A 99 11.08 -8.64 12.02
CA MET A 99 12.37 -8.03 11.79
C MET A 99 13.28 -9.24 11.84
N ARG A 100 13.91 -9.59 10.71
CA ARG A 100 15.01 -10.53 10.75
C ARG A 100 15.87 -9.89 11.81
N GLN A 101 15.90 -10.48 13.00
CA GLN A 101 16.84 -10.13 14.01
C GLN A 101 18.14 -10.45 13.27
N ASN A 102 18.71 -9.45 12.60
CA ASN A 102 20.14 -9.47 12.38
C ASN A 102 20.65 -9.68 13.80
N PRO A 103 21.29 -10.82 14.09
CA PRO A 103 21.87 -11.03 15.40
C PRO A 103 22.64 -9.75 15.74
N LYS A 104 22.30 -9.14 16.88
CA LYS A 104 23.02 -7.94 17.32
C LYS A 104 24.49 -8.35 17.32
N PRO A 105 25.38 -7.66 16.59
CA PRO A 105 26.79 -8.01 16.57
C PRO A 105 27.28 -8.02 18.03
N VAL A 106 27.71 -9.19 18.50
CA VAL A 106 28.24 -9.33 19.85
C VAL A 106 29.72 -9.03 19.77
N LEU A 107 30.15 -7.99 20.47
CA LEU A 107 31.55 -7.63 20.62
C LEU A 107 32.17 -8.52 21.70
N HIS A 108 33.08 -9.40 21.31
CA HIS A 108 33.91 -10.14 22.24
C HIS A 108 35.28 -9.48 22.34
N ARG A 109 35.75 -9.27 23.57
CA ARG A 109 37.11 -8.78 23.83
C ARG A 109 38.05 -9.98 23.74
N VAL A 110 38.97 -9.96 22.77
CA VAL A 110 39.90 -11.08 22.49
C VAL A 110 41.30 -10.80 23.04
N GLY A 111 41.58 -9.56 23.44
CA GLY A 111 42.82 -9.17 24.11
C GLY A 111 42.72 -7.84 24.83
N ASP A 112 43.85 -7.37 25.37
CA ASP A 112 43.88 -6.14 26.16
C ASP A 112 43.43 -4.90 25.38
N ASN A 113 43.52 -4.89 24.05
CA ASN A 113 43.06 -3.80 23.18
C ASN A 113 42.35 -4.24 21.88
N GLU A 114 41.89 -5.50 21.77
CA GLU A 114 41.27 -6.02 20.53
C GLU A 114 39.85 -6.52 20.75
N TRP A 115 38.96 -6.15 19.81
CA TRP A 115 37.54 -6.50 19.80
C TRP A 115 37.20 -7.19 18.48
N GLU A 116 36.56 -8.36 18.55
CA GLU A 116 36.04 -9.06 17.40
C GLU A 116 34.51 -8.97 17.35
N ILE A 117 33.97 -8.81 16.13
CA ILE A 117 32.54 -8.77 15.84
C ILE A 117 32.14 -10.09 15.20
N HIS A 118 31.22 -10.81 15.84
CA HIS A 118 30.54 -11.97 15.24
C HIS A 118 29.11 -11.61 14.84
N ILE A 119 28.68 -12.08 13.66
CA ILE A 119 27.30 -12.03 13.16
C ILE A 119 26.70 -13.43 13.31
#